data_AF-X1RS30-F1
#
_entry.id   AF-X1RS30-F1
#
_cell.length_a   1.000
_cell.length_b   1.000
_cell.length_c   1.000
_cell.angle_alpha   90.00
_cell.angle_beta   90.00
_cell.angle_gamma   90.00
#
_symmetry.space_group_name_H-M   'P 1'
#
loop_
_entity.id
_entity.type
_entity.pdbx_description
1 polymer ?
#
loop_
_entity_poly.entity_id
_entity_poly.type
_entity_poly.pdbx_seq_one_letter_code
_entity_poly.pdbx_strand_id
1 'polypeptide(L)'
;MLGRINVLAHGNSGNRPIIADTLVEMLNKDLTPFVCQKGSVGASGDLAPMSQIALLLMGEGKAYYKGELLDGKEAMDKAGIKVPGLKARDGLAAINGSNLLTAMSAIFLYDAMRFMKQAEIACAMSIEALMGNMKPYTPMLHEIRGFPGAVRCAKSLSQLFKGGDLYEARLKVKVQDAYSMRSAPQVLGAAHDALDWARTQVEIELNGVGDNPVFFPDEKIILTGANFQG
;
A
#
# COMPACT_ATOMS: atom_id res chain seq x y z
N MET A 1 1.57 -12.51 0.33
CA MET A 1 2.74 -13.37 0.02
C MET A 1 4.01 -12.56 -0.23
N LEU A 2 4.06 -11.69 -1.24
CA LEU A 2 5.27 -10.93 -1.59
C LEU A 2 5.95 -10.22 -0.41
N GLY A 3 5.21 -9.44 0.38
CA GLY A 3 5.78 -8.77 1.57
C GLY A 3 6.41 -9.75 2.56
N ARG A 4 5.80 -10.92 2.78
CA ARG A 4 6.37 -11.95 3.67
C ARG A 4 7.63 -12.57 3.09
N ILE A 5 7.63 -12.88 1.79
CA ILE A 5 8.84 -13.36 1.08
C ILE A 5 9.99 -12.39 1.31
N ASN A 6 9.75 -11.08 1.17
CA ASN A 6 10.75 -10.05 1.40
C ASN A 6 11.30 -10.10 2.84
N VAL A 7 10.43 -10.19 3.86
CA VAL A 7 10.87 -10.33 5.26
C VAL A 7 11.76 -11.56 5.43
N LEU A 8 11.35 -12.73 4.93
CA LEU A 8 12.12 -13.97 5.07
C LEU A 8 13.47 -13.91 4.34
N ALA A 9 13.53 -13.19 3.21
CA ALA A 9 14.73 -13.02 2.39
C ALA A 9 15.83 -12.20 3.08
N HIS A 10 15.52 -11.42 4.12
CA HIS A 10 16.53 -10.75 4.94
C HIS A 10 17.39 -11.73 5.74
N GLY A 11 16.91 -12.96 5.96
CA GLY A 11 17.66 -13.99 6.68
C GLY A 11 17.60 -13.91 8.21
N ASN A 12 16.86 -12.94 8.76
CA ASN A 12 16.75 -12.75 10.21
C ASN A 12 15.57 -13.48 10.88
N SER A 13 14.78 -14.26 10.14
CA SER A 13 13.61 -14.97 10.66
C SER A 13 13.90 -16.38 11.21
N GLY A 14 15.04 -16.98 10.83
CA GLY A 14 15.45 -18.30 11.32
C GLY A 14 14.60 -19.49 10.81
N ASN A 15 13.78 -19.29 9.79
CA ASN A 15 13.08 -20.36 9.07
C ASN A 15 14.00 -21.05 8.05
N ARG A 16 13.56 -22.21 7.56
CA ARG A 16 14.22 -22.87 6.42
C ARG A 16 13.96 -22.08 5.12
N PRO A 17 14.94 -22.01 4.20
CA PRO A 17 14.77 -21.36 2.89
C PRO A 17 13.58 -21.89 2.09
N ILE A 18 13.32 -23.20 2.16
CA ILE A 18 12.21 -23.86 1.45
C ILE A 18 10.85 -23.20 1.71
N ILE A 19 10.65 -22.58 2.87
CA ILE A 19 9.40 -21.87 3.18
C ILE A 19 9.23 -20.63 2.30
N ALA A 20 10.28 -19.80 2.18
CA ALA A 20 10.27 -18.64 1.31
C ALA A 20 10.20 -19.07 -0.16
N ASP A 21 10.95 -20.09 -0.55
CA ASP A 21 10.96 -20.62 -1.92
C ASP A 21 9.59 -21.15 -2.33
N THR A 22 8.90 -21.89 -1.45
CA THR A 22 7.52 -22.34 -1.72
C THR A 22 6.57 -21.15 -1.90
N LEU A 23 6.65 -20.10 -1.07
CA LEU A 23 5.82 -18.91 -1.25
C LEU A 23 6.12 -18.19 -2.58
N VAL A 24 7.38 -18.18 -3.02
CA VAL A 24 7.79 -17.66 -4.34
C VAL A 24 7.19 -18.52 -5.46
N GLU A 25 7.24 -19.84 -5.36
CA GLU A 25 6.61 -20.73 -6.34
C GLU A 25 5.10 -20.54 -6.42
N MET A 26 4.43 -20.38 -5.27
CA MET A 26 3.00 -20.10 -5.22
C MET A 26 2.67 -18.81 -5.95
N LEU A 27 3.42 -17.74 -5.70
CA LEU A 27 3.25 -16.45 -6.37
C LEU A 27 3.50 -16.56 -7.88
N ASN A 28 4.59 -17.20 -8.30
CA ASN A 28 4.97 -17.32 -9.71
C ASN A 28 4.02 -18.21 -10.53
N LYS A 29 3.26 -19.09 -9.87
CA LYS A 29 2.29 -19.99 -10.50
C LYS A 29 0.85 -19.54 -10.32
N ASP A 30 0.61 -18.29 -9.90
CA ASP A 30 -0.72 -17.72 -9.67
C ASP A 30 -1.58 -18.55 -8.68
N LEU A 31 -0.95 -19.24 -7.73
CA LEU A 31 -1.64 -19.94 -6.65
C LEU A 31 -1.89 -18.95 -5.51
N THR A 32 -3.12 -18.45 -5.42
CA THR A 32 -3.50 -17.40 -4.46
C THR A 32 -4.22 -18.01 -3.26
N PRO A 33 -3.66 -17.94 -2.04
CA PRO A 33 -4.32 -18.45 -0.85
C PRO A 33 -5.69 -17.78 -0.62
N PHE A 34 -6.68 -18.56 -0.18
CA PHE A 34 -7.93 -18.00 0.32
C PHE A 34 -7.70 -17.46 1.73
N VAL A 35 -8.00 -16.18 1.93
CA VAL A 35 -7.79 -15.49 3.21
C VAL A 35 -9.03 -14.66 3.55
N CYS A 36 -9.55 -14.82 4.77
CA CYS A 36 -10.64 -14.01 5.28
C CYS A 36 -10.20 -12.55 5.48
N GLN A 37 -11.08 -11.62 5.08
CA GLN A 37 -10.80 -10.18 5.16
C GLN A 37 -10.74 -9.63 6.59
N LYS A 38 -11.35 -10.30 7.57
CA LYS A 38 -11.44 -9.84 8.97
C LYS A 38 -10.84 -10.88 9.91
N GLY A 39 -10.27 -10.41 11.01
CA GLY A 39 -9.73 -11.24 12.10
C GLY A 39 -8.36 -10.81 12.61
N SER A 40 -7.60 -10.03 11.83
CA SER A 40 -6.40 -9.36 12.34
C SER A 40 -6.76 -8.18 13.23
N VAL A 41 -5.94 -7.95 14.26
CA VAL A 41 -6.01 -6.78 15.15
C VAL A 41 -4.82 -5.83 14.96
N GLY A 42 -3.87 -6.15 14.07
CA GLY A 42 -2.66 -5.36 13.80
C GLY A 42 -1.62 -5.27 14.94
N ALA A 43 -2.01 -5.57 16.18
CA ALA A 43 -1.17 -5.39 17.38
C ALA A 43 -0.23 -6.58 17.72
N SER A 44 -0.36 -7.73 17.06
CA SER A 44 0.51 -8.89 17.31
C SER A 44 0.91 -9.57 16.00
N GLY A 45 1.02 -8.79 14.94
CA GLY A 45 1.05 -9.26 13.56
C GLY A 45 -0.33 -9.69 13.05
N ASP A 46 -0.38 -10.02 11.76
CA ASP A 46 -1.56 -10.48 11.04
C ASP A 46 -1.81 -11.98 11.21
N LEU A 47 -1.68 -12.50 12.44
CA LEU A 47 -1.60 -13.94 12.72
C LEU A 47 -2.75 -14.74 12.12
N ALA A 48 -4.00 -14.29 12.31
CA ALA A 48 -5.17 -15.01 11.84
C ALA A 48 -5.19 -15.15 10.30
N PRO A 49 -5.13 -14.07 9.50
CA PRO A 49 -5.10 -14.22 8.04
C PRO A 49 -3.78 -14.81 7.51
N MET A 50 -2.63 -14.51 8.12
CA MET A 50 -1.36 -15.09 7.70
C MET A 50 -1.29 -16.59 7.96
N SER A 51 -1.93 -17.09 9.03
CA SER A 51 -2.04 -18.53 9.27
C SER A 51 -2.84 -19.23 8.16
N GLN A 52 -3.87 -18.59 7.60
CA GLN A 52 -4.62 -19.15 6.46
C GLN A 52 -3.76 -19.27 5.20
N ILE A 53 -2.80 -18.36 4.99
CA ILE A 53 -1.75 -18.52 3.96
C ILE A 53 -0.84 -19.70 4.30
N ALA A 54 -0.38 -19.77 5.55
CA ALA A 54 0.56 -20.79 6.00
C ALA A 54 -0.02 -22.22 6.02
N LEU A 55 -1.34 -22.38 6.09
CA LEU A 55 -2.00 -23.70 5.97
C LEU A 55 -1.58 -24.43 4.68
N LEU A 56 -1.39 -23.70 3.57
CA LEU A 56 -0.97 -24.31 2.30
C LEU A 56 0.44 -24.91 2.37
N LEU A 57 1.31 -24.41 3.26
CA LEU A 57 2.63 -24.98 3.50
C LEU A 57 2.56 -26.36 4.21
N MET A 58 1.38 -26.74 4.69
CA MET A 58 1.04 -28.07 5.21
C MET A 58 0.07 -28.84 4.28
N GLY A 59 -0.31 -28.26 3.14
CA GLY A 59 -1.31 -28.83 2.22
C GLY A 59 -2.75 -28.68 2.72
N GLU A 60 -2.98 -27.80 3.70
CA GLU A 60 -4.28 -27.53 4.30
C GLU A 60 -4.85 -26.20 3.79
N GLY A 61 -6.06 -25.85 4.25
CA GLY A 61 -6.73 -24.60 3.88
C GLY A 61 -7.29 -24.66 2.45
N LYS A 62 -7.39 -23.49 1.81
CA LYS A 62 -7.93 -23.34 0.46
C LYS A 62 -7.13 -22.33 -0.34
N ALA A 63 -7.14 -22.46 -1.66
CA ALA A 63 -6.48 -21.54 -2.56
C ALA A 63 -7.24 -21.42 -3.88
N TYR A 64 -7.18 -20.24 -4.49
CA TYR A 64 -7.55 -20.04 -5.88
C TYR A 64 -6.39 -20.45 -6.78
N TYR A 65 -6.66 -21.29 -7.78
CA TYR A 65 -5.74 -21.61 -8.85
C TYR A 65 -6.47 -21.53 -10.19
N LYS A 66 -5.97 -20.69 -11.10
CA LYS A 66 -6.60 -20.45 -12.43
C LYS A 66 -8.10 -20.09 -12.35
N GLY A 67 -8.49 -19.34 -11.31
CA GLY A 67 -9.86 -18.88 -11.09
C GLY A 67 -10.77 -19.85 -10.33
N GLU A 68 -10.32 -21.07 -10.02
CA GLU A 68 -11.09 -22.07 -9.26
C GLU A 68 -10.65 -22.09 -7.79
N LEU A 69 -11.61 -22.11 -6.85
CA LEU A 69 -11.32 -22.28 -5.42
C LEU A 69 -11.23 -23.78 -5.09
N LEU A 70 -10.07 -24.20 -4.58
CA LEU A 70 -9.73 -25.59 -4.33
C LEU A 70 -9.28 -25.80 -2.88
N ASP A 71 -9.37 -27.04 -2.41
CA ASP A 71 -8.72 -27.44 -1.16
C ASP A 71 -7.20 -27.39 -1.33
N GLY A 72 -6.49 -27.04 -0.26
CA GLY A 72 -5.07 -26.65 -0.33
C GLY A 72 -4.17 -27.69 -0.97
N LYS A 73 -4.32 -28.96 -0.59
CA LYS A 73 -3.57 -30.08 -1.19
C LYS A 73 -3.80 -30.19 -2.69
N GLU A 74 -5.07 -30.18 -3.11
CA GLU A 74 -5.42 -30.27 -4.53
C GLU A 74 -4.86 -29.08 -5.32
N ALA A 75 -4.94 -27.88 -4.75
CA ALA A 75 -4.43 -26.66 -5.38
C ALA A 75 -2.90 -26.71 -5.57
N MET A 76 -2.17 -27.15 -4.53
CA MET A 76 -0.71 -27.35 -4.59
C MET A 76 -0.32 -28.43 -5.60
N ASP A 77 -1.03 -29.57 -5.63
CA ASP A 77 -0.80 -30.65 -6.58
C ASP A 77 -1.06 -30.19 -8.03
N LYS A 78 -2.16 -29.50 -8.30
CA LYS A 78 -2.50 -28.92 -9.62
C LYS A 78 -1.51 -27.84 -10.07
N ALA A 79 -0.94 -27.09 -9.12
CA ALA A 79 0.15 -26.14 -9.38
C ALA A 79 1.52 -26.83 -9.52
N GLY A 80 1.64 -28.13 -9.22
CA GLY A 80 2.90 -28.85 -9.20
C GLY A 80 3.88 -28.27 -8.18
N ILE A 81 3.38 -27.82 -7.03
CA ILE A 81 4.16 -27.28 -5.91
C ILE A 81 4.19 -28.33 -4.81
N LYS A 82 5.39 -28.74 -4.39
CA LYS A 82 5.53 -29.72 -3.31
C LYS A 82 5.29 -29.05 -1.96
N VAL A 83 4.41 -29.62 -1.16
CA VAL A 83 4.15 -29.17 0.22
C VAL A 83 5.43 -29.36 1.07
N PRO A 84 5.99 -28.29 1.67
CA PRO A 84 7.25 -28.36 2.40
C PRO A 84 7.12 -28.93 3.82
N GLY A 85 5.92 -28.88 4.40
CA GLY A 85 5.69 -29.09 5.83
C GLY A 85 6.39 -28.04 6.68
N LEU A 86 6.11 -28.02 7.98
CA LEU A 86 6.73 -27.08 8.91
C LEU A 86 7.64 -27.81 9.90
N LYS A 87 8.79 -27.21 10.20
CA LYS A 87 9.69 -27.62 11.29
C LYS A 87 9.75 -26.49 12.33
N ALA A 88 10.67 -26.64 13.28
CA ALA A 88 10.95 -25.59 14.26
C ALA A 88 11.11 -24.23 13.55
N ARG A 89 10.49 -23.20 14.14
CA ARG A 89 10.46 -21.80 13.69
C ARG A 89 9.64 -21.50 12.42
N ASP A 90 9.55 -22.41 11.45
CA ASP A 90 8.92 -22.14 10.15
C ASP A 90 7.49 -21.58 10.27
N GLY A 91 6.65 -22.21 11.11
CA GLY A 91 5.26 -21.80 11.26
C GLY A 91 5.13 -20.38 11.80
N LEU A 92 5.85 -20.06 12.88
CA LEU A 92 5.84 -18.71 13.44
C LEU A 92 6.43 -17.70 12.45
N ALA A 93 7.50 -18.07 11.73
CA ALA A 93 8.15 -17.18 10.76
C ALA A 93 7.25 -16.90 9.55
N ALA A 94 6.40 -17.85 9.16
CA ALA A 94 5.45 -17.66 8.08
C ALA A 94 4.34 -16.66 8.45
N ILE A 95 3.99 -16.53 9.75
CA ILE A 95 2.79 -15.79 10.18
C ILE A 95 3.06 -14.53 10.99
N ASN A 96 4.24 -14.38 11.59
CA ASN A 96 4.52 -13.32 12.55
C ASN A 96 5.00 -12.05 11.85
N GLY A 97 4.09 -11.08 11.69
CA GLY A 97 4.35 -9.77 11.07
C GLY A 97 3.06 -9.14 10.53
N SER A 98 3.11 -7.85 10.19
CA SER A 98 2.01 -7.00 9.72
C SER A 98 1.80 -7.06 8.19
N ASN A 99 2.17 -8.18 7.53
CA ASN A 99 2.30 -8.19 6.07
C ASN A 99 0.97 -8.08 5.31
N LEU A 100 -0.16 -8.48 5.90
CA LEU A 100 -1.46 -8.34 5.25
C LEU A 100 -1.93 -6.88 5.30
N LEU A 101 -1.95 -6.26 6.48
CA LEU A 101 -2.40 -4.88 6.64
C LEU A 101 -1.50 -3.92 5.86
N THR A 102 -0.19 -4.20 5.82
CA THR A 102 0.77 -3.41 5.05
C THR A 102 0.53 -3.55 3.55
N ALA A 103 0.26 -4.77 3.05
CA ALA A 103 -0.07 -4.99 1.65
C ALA A 103 -1.42 -4.32 1.25
N MET A 104 -2.43 -4.40 2.12
CA MET A 104 -3.69 -3.70 1.91
C MET A 104 -3.50 -2.19 1.87
N SER A 105 -2.70 -1.64 2.78
CA SER A 105 -2.36 -0.22 2.84
C SER A 105 -1.64 0.23 1.57
N ALA A 106 -0.69 -0.57 1.04
CA ALA A 106 -0.01 -0.27 -0.21
C ALA A 106 -0.98 -0.18 -1.40
N ILE A 107 -1.92 -1.12 -1.52
CA ILE A 107 -2.95 -1.11 -2.57
C ILE A 107 -3.86 0.11 -2.41
N PHE A 108 -4.35 0.38 -1.20
CA PHE A 108 -5.20 1.54 -0.93
C PHE A 108 -4.50 2.87 -1.19
N LEU A 109 -3.21 3.00 -0.86
CA LEU A 109 -2.44 4.19 -1.18
C LEU A 109 -2.27 4.37 -2.69
N TYR A 110 -2.00 3.29 -3.42
CA TYR A 110 -1.93 3.33 -4.88
C TYR A 110 -3.24 3.83 -5.51
N ASP A 111 -4.37 3.29 -5.06
CA ASP A 111 -5.69 3.72 -5.53
C ASP A 111 -6.02 5.16 -5.11
N ALA A 112 -5.69 5.55 -3.87
CA ALA A 112 -5.89 6.91 -3.38
C ALA A 112 -5.08 7.94 -4.17
N MET A 113 -3.81 7.64 -4.50
CA MET A 113 -2.98 8.52 -5.34
C MET A 113 -3.57 8.68 -6.74
N ARG A 114 -4.16 7.62 -7.32
CA ARG A 114 -4.87 7.69 -8.60
C ARG A 114 -6.15 8.51 -8.48
N PHE A 115 -6.92 8.31 -7.42
CA PHE A 115 -8.13 9.06 -7.12
C PHE A 115 -7.84 10.55 -6.99
N MET A 116 -6.75 10.94 -6.31
CA MET A 116 -6.37 12.35 -6.17
C MET A 116 -6.07 13.03 -7.51
N LYS A 117 -5.53 12.31 -8.49
CA LYS A 117 -5.36 12.85 -9.86
C LYS A 117 -6.71 13.15 -10.51
N GLN A 118 -7.69 12.24 -10.35
CA GLN A 118 -9.04 12.45 -10.88
C GLN A 118 -9.78 13.58 -10.14
N ALA A 119 -9.58 13.69 -8.83
CA ALA A 119 -10.16 14.76 -8.03
C ALA A 119 -9.70 16.16 -8.50
N GLU A 120 -8.42 16.31 -8.87
CA GLU A 120 -7.91 17.57 -9.43
C GLU A 120 -8.52 17.90 -10.80
N ILE A 121 -8.69 16.90 -11.68
CA ILE A 121 -9.34 17.08 -12.98
C ILE A 121 -10.80 17.52 -12.78
N ALA A 122 -11.55 16.81 -11.94
CA ALA A 122 -12.93 17.16 -11.62
C ALA A 122 -13.05 18.53 -10.95
N CYS A 123 -12.09 18.88 -10.08
CA CYS A 123 -12.00 20.20 -9.46
C CYS A 123 -11.78 21.28 -10.52
N ALA A 124 -10.85 21.07 -11.46
CA ALA A 124 -10.59 22.02 -12.54
C ALA A 124 -11.83 22.24 -13.40
N MET A 125 -12.49 21.16 -13.84
CA MET A 125 -13.74 21.23 -14.61
C MET A 125 -14.84 21.98 -13.85
N SER A 126 -14.96 21.73 -12.54
CA SER A 126 -15.96 22.40 -11.69
C SER A 126 -15.67 23.89 -11.56
N ILE A 127 -14.39 24.27 -11.39
CA ILE A 127 -13.97 25.67 -11.30
C ILE A 127 -14.27 26.40 -12.60
N GLU A 128 -14.01 25.77 -13.75
CA GLU A 128 -14.35 26.35 -15.04
C GLU A 128 -15.85 26.52 -15.23
N ALA A 129 -16.63 25.47 -14.96
CA ALA A 129 -18.10 25.51 -15.09
C ALA A 129 -18.76 26.57 -14.20
N LEU A 130 -18.14 26.87 -13.05
CA LEU A 130 -18.62 27.86 -12.08
C LEU A 130 -18.05 29.27 -12.31
N MET A 131 -17.34 29.51 -13.41
CA MET A 131 -16.72 30.79 -13.73
C MET A 131 -15.75 31.30 -12.64
N GLY A 132 -14.92 30.40 -12.12
CA GLY A 132 -13.99 30.70 -11.03
C GLY A 132 -12.89 31.70 -11.40
N ASN A 133 -12.45 32.47 -10.41
CA ASN A 133 -11.29 33.34 -10.51
C ASN A 133 -10.01 32.49 -10.53
N MET A 134 -9.18 32.64 -11.57
CA MET A 134 -7.97 31.83 -11.74
C MET A 134 -6.78 32.26 -10.87
N LYS A 135 -6.78 33.48 -10.32
CA LYS A 135 -5.66 34.01 -9.53
C LYS A 135 -5.27 33.14 -8.32
N PRO A 136 -6.21 32.59 -7.52
CA PRO A 136 -5.89 31.78 -6.36
C PRO A 136 -5.19 30.44 -6.66
N TYR A 137 -5.14 30.00 -7.92
CA TYR A 137 -4.46 28.77 -8.33
C TYR A 137 -3.04 29.04 -8.87
N THR A 138 -2.57 30.29 -8.81
CA THR A 138 -1.24 30.69 -9.26
C THR A 138 -0.16 30.05 -8.38
N PRO A 139 0.78 29.25 -8.93
CA PRO A 139 1.80 28.56 -8.12
C PRO A 139 2.58 29.46 -7.16
N MET A 140 2.95 30.67 -7.58
CA MET A 140 3.70 31.64 -6.75
C MET A 140 3.00 31.98 -5.42
N LEU A 141 1.66 31.99 -5.38
CA LEU A 141 0.89 32.22 -4.15
C LEU A 141 1.08 31.09 -3.13
N HIS A 142 1.26 29.87 -3.60
CA HIS A 142 1.45 28.70 -2.75
C HIS A 142 2.92 28.52 -2.38
N GLU A 143 3.83 28.86 -3.29
CA GLU A 143 5.28 28.81 -3.07
C GLU A 143 5.69 29.73 -1.92
N ILE A 144 5.14 30.94 -1.82
CA ILE A 144 5.42 31.85 -0.69
C ILE A 144 4.87 31.33 0.64
N ARG A 145 3.84 30.46 0.63
CA ARG A 145 3.30 29.82 1.83
C ARG A 145 4.07 28.56 2.23
N GLY A 146 4.64 27.84 1.27
CA GLY A 146 5.64 26.79 1.51
C GLY A 146 5.12 25.36 1.71
N PHE A 147 3.81 25.08 1.63
CA PHE A 147 3.29 23.71 1.76
C PHE A 147 3.47 22.92 0.45
N PRO A 148 4.25 21.82 0.42
CA PRO A 148 4.61 21.11 -0.81
C PRO A 148 3.39 20.61 -1.59
N GLY A 149 2.44 19.96 -0.93
CA GLY A 149 1.23 19.45 -1.58
C GLY A 149 0.39 20.56 -2.19
N ALA A 150 0.29 21.72 -1.54
CA ALA A 150 -0.44 22.87 -2.08
C ALA A 150 0.26 23.45 -3.33
N VAL A 151 1.58 23.55 -3.32
CA VAL A 151 2.37 23.97 -4.49
C VAL A 151 2.18 22.98 -5.64
N ARG A 152 2.25 21.67 -5.37
CA ARG A 152 2.02 20.62 -6.36
C ARG A 152 0.61 20.66 -6.93
N CYS A 153 -0.40 20.87 -6.09
CA CYS A 153 -1.80 20.96 -6.54
C CYS A 153 -2.03 22.20 -7.41
N ALA A 154 -1.53 23.37 -6.99
CA ALA A 154 -1.63 24.60 -7.77
C ALA A 154 -0.95 24.49 -9.15
N LYS A 155 0.24 23.86 -9.22
CA LYS A 155 0.92 23.59 -10.49
C LYS A 155 0.09 22.69 -11.41
N SER A 156 -0.51 21.62 -10.88
CA SER A 156 -1.39 20.73 -11.65
C SER A 156 -2.64 21.44 -12.16
N LEU A 157 -3.39 22.09 -11.27
CA LEU A 157 -4.58 22.86 -11.64
C LEU A 157 -4.27 23.95 -12.67
N SER A 158 -3.19 24.71 -12.46
CA SER A 158 -2.75 25.73 -13.42
C SER A 158 -2.39 25.15 -14.79
N GLN A 159 -1.97 23.89 -14.91
CA GLN A 159 -1.76 23.26 -16.22
C GLN A 159 -3.08 22.84 -16.86
N LEU A 160 -4.01 22.32 -16.06
CA LEU A 160 -5.35 21.92 -16.52
C LEU A 160 -6.16 23.11 -17.04
N PHE A 161 -5.97 24.30 -16.49
CA PHE A 161 -6.66 25.52 -16.94
C PHE A 161 -6.09 26.15 -18.22
N LYS A 162 -4.89 25.77 -18.68
CA LYS A 162 -4.25 26.43 -19.81
C LYS A 162 -5.09 26.31 -21.08
N GLY A 163 -5.27 27.44 -21.76
CA GLY A 163 -6.07 27.55 -22.98
C GLY A 163 -7.58 27.74 -22.73
N GLY A 164 -8.04 27.70 -21.48
CA GLY A 164 -9.41 28.01 -21.11
C GLY A 164 -9.69 29.52 -21.08
N ASP A 165 -10.92 29.92 -21.42
CA ASP A 165 -11.32 31.34 -21.52
C ASP A 165 -11.14 32.11 -20.21
N LEU A 166 -11.33 31.45 -19.06
CA LEU A 166 -11.12 32.04 -17.73
C LEU A 166 -9.64 32.25 -17.43
N TYR A 167 -8.78 31.31 -17.83
CA TYR A 167 -7.33 31.40 -17.66
C TYR A 167 -6.73 32.48 -18.55
N GLU A 168 -7.24 32.62 -19.77
CA GLU A 168 -6.86 33.67 -20.71
C GLU A 168 -7.53 35.03 -20.43
N ALA A 169 -8.28 35.15 -19.34
CA ALA A 169 -8.97 36.37 -18.92
C ALA A 169 -9.93 36.96 -19.98
N ARG A 170 -10.50 36.10 -20.84
CA ARG A 170 -11.51 36.48 -21.86
C ARG A 170 -12.89 36.71 -21.26
N LEU A 171 -13.15 36.20 -20.05
CA LEU A 171 -14.43 36.31 -19.35
C LEU A 171 -14.29 37.10 -18.03
N LYS A 172 -15.35 37.80 -17.64
CA LYS A 172 -15.42 38.49 -16.34
C LYS A 172 -15.79 37.51 -15.24
N VAL A 173 -15.09 37.61 -14.11
CA VAL A 173 -15.26 36.75 -12.93
C VAL A 173 -15.40 37.56 -11.64
N LYS A 174 -15.85 36.93 -10.56
CA LYS A 174 -15.90 37.53 -9.23
C LYS A 174 -14.48 37.78 -8.70
N VAL A 175 -14.35 38.74 -7.78
CA VAL A 175 -13.06 39.01 -7.12
C VAL A 175 -12.65 37.84 -6.22
N GLN A 176 -13.60 37.22 -5.53
CA GLN A 176 -13.35 36.06 -4.67
C GLN A 176 -14.44 35.00 -4.86
N ASP A 177 -14.00 33.75 -4.96
CA ASP A 177 -14.89 32.59 -4.93
C ASP A 177 -15.04 32.05 -3.49
N ALA A 178 -16.04 31.18 -3.33
CA ALA A 178 -16.23 30.40 -2.12
C ALA A 178 -15.00 29.53 -1.82
N TYR A 179 -14.81 29.18 -0.54
CA TYR A 179 -13.65 28.40 -0.11
C TYR A 179 -13.56 27.01 -0.75
N SER A 180 -14.69 26.38 -1.08
CA SER A 180 -14.71 25.11 -1.82
C SER A 180 -13.99 25.17 -3.18
N MET A 181 -13.89 26.36 -3.78
CA MET A 181 -13.11 26.58 -5.00
C MET A 181 -11.75 27.18 -4.67
N ARG A 182 -11.75 28.33 -3.99
CA ARG A 182 -10.55 29.16 -3.80
C ARG A 182 -9.47 28.48 -2.93
N SER A 183 -9.89 27.60 -2.03
CA SER A 183 -8.98 26.87 -1.15
C SER A 183 -8.62 25.47 -1.67
N ALA A 184 -8.97 25.13 -2.91
CA ALA A 184 -8.76 23.78 -3.45
C ALA A 184 -7.28 23.34 -3.41
N PRO A 185 -6.28 24.18 -3.77
CA PRO A 185 -4.88 23.78 -3.64
C PRO A 185 -4.48 23.42 -2.22
N GLN A 186 -5.00 24.12 -1.21
CA GLN A 186 -4.69 23.87 0.20
C GLN A 186 -5.34 22.58 0.68
N VAL A 187 -6.60 22.32 0.31
CA VAL A 187 -7.36 21.14 0.73
C VAL A 187 -6.83 19.88 0.05
N LEU A 188 -6.75 19.88 -1.28
CA LEU A 188 -6.22 18.75 -2.05
C LEU A 188 -4.72 18.56 -1.80
N GLY A 189 -3.99 19.65 -1.62
CA GLY A 189 -2.57 19.62 -1.28
C GLY A 189 -2.29 18.94 0.05
N ALA A 190 -3.05 19.26 1.10
CA ALA A 190 -2.92 18.59 2.40
C ALA A 190 -3.19 17.06 2.30
N ALA A 191 -4.12 16.65 1.44
CA ALA A 191 -4.37 15.23 1.18
C ALA A 191 -3.18 14.56 0.46
N HIS A 192 -2.54 15.24 -0.51
CA HIS A 192 -1.30 14.73 -1.13
C HIS A 192 -0.18 14.59 -0.10
N ASP A 193 0.04 15.61 0.74
CA ASP A 193 1.07 15.56 1.79
C ASP A 193 0.85 14.38 2.75
N ALA A 194 -0.40 14.13 3.14
CA ALA A 194 -0.76 13.00 4.00
C ALA A 194 -0.54 11.63 3.31
N LEU A 195 -0.88 11.51 2.03
CA LEU A 195 -0.65 10.29 1.24
C LEU A 195 0.85 10.04 1.01
N ASP A 196 1.63 11.08 0.75
CA ASP A 196 3.09 10.96 0.60
C ASP A 196 3.74 10.50 1.91
N TRP A 197 3.33 11.05 3.06
CA TRP A 197 3.78 10.56 4.37
C TRP A 197 3.38 9.10 4.59
N ALA A 198 2.12 8.74 4.36
CA ALA A 198 1.64 7.37 4.53
C ALA A 198 2.40 6.38 3.64
N ARG A 199 2.72 6.76 2.39
CA ARG A 199 3.58 5.97 1.50
C ARG A 199 4.93 5.68 2.13
N THR A 200 5.59 6.68 2.74
CA THR A 200 6.90 6.45 3.37
C THR A 200 6.81 5.41 4.49
N GLN A 201 5.75 5.43 5.30
CA GLN A 201 5.58 4.47 6.39
C GLN A 201 5.37 3.04 5.85
N VAL A 202 4.52 2.90 4.83
CA VAL A 202 4.24 1.60 4.20
C VAL A 202 5.46 1.07 3.45
N GLU A 203 6.22 1.92 2.77
CA GLU A 203 7.47 1.52 2.10
C GLU A 203 8.53 1.04 3.09
N ILE A 204 8.66 1.70 4.25
CA ILE A 204 9.55 1.26 5.33
C ILE A 204 9.12 -0.13 5.82
N GLU A 205 7.83 -0.31 6.13
CA GLU A 205 7.32 -1.56 6.70
C GLU A 205 7.41 -2.73 5.70
N LEU A 206 7.15 -2.50 4.40
CA LEU A 206 7.31 -3.51 3.36
C LEU A 206 8.75 -4.01 3.22
N ASN A 207 9.73 -3.14 3.51
CA ASN A 207 11.15 -3.43 3.40
C ASN A 207 11.82 -3.82 4.73
N GLY A 208 11.10 -3.72 5.85
CA GLY A 208 11.61 -4.06 7.18
C GLY A 208 11.51 -5.54 7.53
N VAL A 209 12.14 -5.92 8.64
CA VAL A 209 12.02 -7.26 9.23
C VAL A 209 10.93 -7.24 10.31
N GLY A 210 9.68 -7.35 9.89
CA GLY A 210 8.54 -7.54 10.77
C GLY A 210 8.44 -9.00 11.22
N ASP A 211 9.11 -9.36 12.31
CA ASP A 211 9.12 -10.72 12.90
C ASP A 211 9.60 -10.69 14.37
N ASN A 212 9.43 -11.80 15.09
CA ASN A 212 10.00 -12.03 16.42
C ASN A 212 10.11 -13.54 16.73
N PRO A 213 11.20 -14.00 17.36
CA PRO A 213 12.45 -13.28 17.58
C PRO A 213 13.21 -13.04 16.27
N VAL A 214 14.13 -12.08 16.31
CA VAL A 214 15.01 -11.71 15.21
C VAL A 214 16.39 -12.31 15.46
N PHE A 215 16.93 -12.99 14.45
CA PHE A 215 18.19 -13.70 14.50
C PHE A 215 19.28 -12.87 13.82
N PHE A 216 20.44 -12.80 14.47
CA PHE A 216 21.64 -12.11 14.00
C PHE A 216 22.77 -13.15 13.94
N PRO A 217 22.89 -13.89 12.81
CA PRO A 217 23.76 -15.07 12.73
C PRO A 217 25.25 -14.74 12.89
N ASP A 218 25.69 -13.62 12.33
CA ASP A 218 27.10 -13.19 12.37
C ASP A 218 27.52 -12.83 13.80
N GLU A 219 26.62 -12.22 14.56
CA GLU A 219 26.78 -11.86 15.97
C GLU A 219 26.49 -13.03 16.92
N LYS A 220 25.88 -14.12 16.41
CA LYS A 220 25.37 -15.27 17.19
C LYS A 220 24.39 -14.85 18.29
N ILE A 221 23.55 -13.86 17.99
CA ILE A 221 22.56 -13.31 18.94
C ILE A 221 21.13 -13.55 18.44
N ILE A 222 20.22 -13.77 19.40
CA ILE A 222 18.79 -13.83 19.18
C ILE A 222 18.16 -12.73 20.02
N LEU A 223 17.43 -11.82 19.39
CA LEU A 223 16.75 -10.71 20.07
C LEU A 223 15.24 -10.90 20.03
N THR A 224 14.62 -10.77 21.20
CA THR A 224 13.16 -10.70 21.33
C THR A 224 12.74 -9.23 21.37
N GLY A 225 11.73 -8.88 20.59
CA GLY A 225 11.18 -7.53 20.52
C GLY A 225 9.74 -7.52 20.03
N ALA A 226 9.33 -6.39 19.47
CA ALA A 226 7.96 -6.14 19.04
C ALA A 226 7.88 -5.66 17.58
N ASN A 227 8.82 -6.06 16.72
CA ASN A 227 8.84 -5.66 15.30
C ASN A 227 7.61 -6.19 14.51
N PHE A 228 6.80 -7.07 15.09
CA PHE A 228 5.53 -7.52 14.50
C PHE A 228 4.39 -6.51 14.69
N GLN A 229 4.60 -5.43 15.45
CA GLN A 229 3.61 -4.39 15.69
C GLN A 229 3.39 -3.60 14.40
N GLY A 230 2.18 -3.69 13.84
CA GLY A 230 1.76 -2.91 12.68
C GLY A 230 0.93 -1.68 13.02
#